data_AF-A0A7Y2D7V7-F1
#
_entry.id   AF-A0A7Y2D7V7-F1
#
_cell.length_a   1.000
_cell.length_b   1.000
_cell.length_c   1.000
_cell.angle_alpha   90.00
_cell.angle_beta   90.00
_cell.angle_gamma   90.00
#
_symmetry.space_group_name_H-M   'P 1'
#
loop_
_entity.id
_entity.type
_entity.pdbx_description
1 polymer ?
#
loop_
_entity_poly.entity_id
_entity_poly.type
_entity_poly.pdbx_seq_one_letter_code
_entity_poly.pdbx_strand_id
1 'polypeptide(L)'
;MKSNALVVVGLLMVFVFAGVGFAQTGNNSVSPSVAATPKLSKAQAKEIALKKVSGKVMEEIVSDDEKGKVLFYIFVIKVNAKKLTDVMVDANSGEIVSVEEYDADTDTEQ
;
A
#
# COMPACT_ATOMS: atom_id res chain seq x y z
N MET A 1 -1.81 29.35 4.83
CA MET A 1 -0.89 28.86 5.89
C MET A 1 -1.43 27.54 6.43
N LYS A 2 -0.75 26.44 6.09
CA LYS A 2 -0.57 25.18 6.84
C LYS A 2 -1.77 24.60 7.59
N SER A 3 -2.33 23.53 7.03
CA SER A 3 -2.88 22.44 7.84
C SER A 3 -2.15 21.16 7.47
N ASN A 4 -0.99 20.97 8.11
CA ASN A 4 -0.26 19.71 8.11
C ASN A 4 -1.01 18.77 9.07
N ALA A 5 -2.05 18.08 8.60
CA ALA A 5 -2.68 17.03 9.38
C ALA A 5 -1.99 15.70 9.09
N LEU A 6 -0.72 15.60 9.51
CA LEU A 6 -0.01 14.33 9.55
C LEU A 6 -0.54 13.53 10.75
N VAL A 7 -1.69 12.88 10.58
CA VAL A 7 -2.20 11.93 11.57
C VAL A 7 -1.54 10.58 11.28
N VAL A 8 -0.29 10.42 11.73
CA VAL A 8 0.36 9.11 11.77
C VAL A 8 -0.35 8.29 12.85
N VAL A 9 -1.44 7.63 12.49
CA VAL A 9 -1.99 6.54 13.30
C VAL A 9 -1.05 5.34 13.11
N GLY A 10 0.11 5.45 13.74
CA GLY A 10 1.05 4.35 13.97
C GLY A 10 0.42 3.36 14.93
N LEU A 11 -0.61 2.63 14.47
CA LEU A 11 -1.06 1.43 15.15
C LEU A 11 -0.10 0.31 14.75
N LEU A 12 1.00 0.22 15.49
CA LEU A 12 1.93 -0.91 15.52
C LEU A 12 1.19 -2.14 16.05
N MET A 13 0.36 -2.76 15.21
CA MET A 13 -0.11 -4.12 15.46
C MET A 13 0.91 -5.08 14.87
N VAL A 14 1.84 -5.51 15.74
CA VAL A 14 2.67 -6.69 15.50
C VAL A 14 1.73 -7.89 15.49
N PHE A 15 1.17 -8.21 14.32
CA PHE A 15 0.54 -9.51 14.11
C PHE A 15 1.67 -10.53 13.94
N VAL A 16 1.95 -11.23 15.04
CA VAL A 16 2.67 -12.49 15.01
C VAL A 16 1.85 -13.44 14.16
N PHE A 17 2.17 -13.55 12.87
CA PHE A 17 1.61 -14.61 12.03
C PHE A 17 2.19 -15.94 12.50
N ALA A 18 1.41 -16.64 13.34
CA ALA A 18 1.56 -18.07 13.52
C ALA A 18 1.42 -18.73 12.13
N GLY A 19 2.43 -19.54 11.79
CA GLY A 19 2.69 -19.98 10.43
C GLY A 19 1.57 -20.78 9.78
N VAL A 20 1.27 -20.43 8.53
CA VAL A 20 0.72 -21.36 7.55
C VAL A 20 1.68 -21.31 6.37
N GLY A 21 2.50 -22.35 6.24
CA GLY A 21 3.61 -22.41 5.30
C GLY A 21 3.13 -22.45 3.85
N PHE A 22 3.49 -21.43 3.08
CA PHE A 22 3.57 -21.53 1.62
C PHE A 22 5.03 -21.84 1.27
N ALA A 23 5.30 -23.11 0.96
CA ALA A 23 6.55 -23.53 0.36
C ALA A 23 6.63 -22.97 -1.07
N GLN A 24 7.45 -21.95 -1.30
CA GLN A 24 7.91 -21.62 -2.65
C GLN A 24 9.28 -22.24 -2.86
N THR A 25 9.28 -23.43 -3.46
CA THR A 25 10.45 -23.94 -4.17
C THR A 25 10.52 -23.23 -5.53
N GLY A 26 11.63 -22.57 -5.80
CA GLY A 26 11.84 -21.80 -7.00
C GLY A 26 13.28 -21.35 -7.08
N ASN A 27 14.18 -22.28 -7.38
CA ASN A 27 15.56 -21.98 -7.72
C ASN A 27 15.61 -21.32 -9.10
N ASN A 28 15.78 -20.01 -9.15
CA ASN A 28 16.22 -19.32 -10.37
C ASN A 28 17.37 -18.37 -10.04
N SER A 29 18.59 -18.86 -10.27
CA SER A 29 19.78 -18.03 -10.41
C SER A 29 19.62 -17.12 -11.62
N VAL A 30 19.25 -15.87 -11.40
CA VAL A 30 19.33 -14.79 -12.38
C VAL A 30 20.07 -13.63 -11.75
N SER A 31 21.22 -13.29 -12.33
CA SER A 31 21.97 -12.07 -12.02
C SER A 31 21.03 -10.86 -12.04
N PRO A 32 20.90 -10.07 -10.96
CA PRO A 32 20.02 -8.93 -10.99
C PRO A 32 20.79 -7.74 -11.58
N SER A 33 20.56 -7.49 -12.87
CA SER A 33 20.44 -6.11 -13.32
C SER A 33 19.37 -5.45 -12.44
N VAL A 34 19.72 -4.35 -11.78
CA VAL A 34 19.04 -3.77 -10.61
C VAL A 34 17.75 -3.04 -11.00
N ALA A 35 16.80 -3.75 -11.58
CA ALA A 35 15.40 -3.33 -11.61
C ALA A 35 14.75 -3.85 -10.33
N ALA A 36 14.26 -2.95 -9.46
CA ALA A 36 13.56 -3.36 -8.26
C ALA A 36 12.25 -4.05 -8.65
N THR A 37 12.27 -5.38 -8.60
CA THR A 37 11.05 -6.19 -8.75
C THR A 37 10.38 -6.28 -7.38
N PRO A 38 9.07 -5.99 -7.29
CA PRO A 38 8.37 -6.01 -6.02
C PRO A 38 8.24 -7.47 -5.54
N LYS A 39 8.48 -7.73 -4.25
CA LYS A 39 8.36 -9.08 -3.67
C LYS A 39 6.90 -9.50 -3.49
N LEU A 40 6.00 -8.54 -3.28
CA LEU A 40 4.57 -8.76 -3.19
C LEU A 40 3.89 -8.39 -4.50
N SER A 41 2.90 -9.18 -4.86
CA SER A 41 1.99 -8.81 -5.93
C SER A 41 1.06 -7.67 -5.50
N LYS A 42 0.58 -6.88 -6.47
CA LYS A 42 -0.46 -5.88 -6.25
C LYS A 42 -1.70 -6.47 -5.56
N ALA A 43 -2.10 -7.70 -5.91
CA ALA A 43 -3.25 -8.37 -5.31
C ALA A 43 -3.04 -8.67 -3.81
N GLN A 44 -1.85 -9.09 -3.41
CA GLN A 44 -1.51 -9.30 -1.99
C GLN A 44 -1.50 -7.97 -1.23
N ALA A 45 -0.93 -6.91 -1.81
CA ALA A 45 -0.93 -5.59 -1.20
C ALA A 45 -2.35 -5.01 -1.09
N LYS A 46 -3.23 -5.28 -2.06
CA LYS A 46 -4.64 -4.90 -2.03
C LYS A 46 -5.37 -5.57 -0.87
N GLU A 47 -5.11 -6.85 -0.63
CA GLU A 47 -5.69 -7.57 0.50
C GLU A 47 -5.23 -6.98 1.84
N ILE A 48 -3.96 -6.60 1.96
CA ILE A 48 -3.42 -5.90 3.13
C ILE A 48 -4.13 -4.55 3.32
N ALA A 49 -4.28 -3.76 2.25
CA ALA A 49 -4.95 -2.46 2.31
C ALA A 49 -6.43 -2.59 2.71
N LEU A 50 -7.16 -3.55 2.14
CA LEU A 50 -8.57 -3.81 2.47
C LEU A 50 -8.78 -4.35 3.89
N LYS A 51 -7.80 -5.07 4.43
CA LYS A 51 -7.79 -5.46 5.85
C LYS A 51 -7.63 -4.26 6.78
N LYS A 52 -6.88 -3.24 6.35
CA LYS A 52 -6.70 -1.99 7.12
C LYS A 52 -7.92 -1.07 7.02
N VAL A 53 -8.44 -0.89 5.81
CA VAL A 53 -9.59 -0.03 5.52
C VAL A 53 -10.60 -0.83 4.71
N SER A 54 -11.72 -1.16 5.34
CA SER A 54 -12.83 -1.81 4.64
C SER A 54 -13.55 -0.80 3.75
N GLY A 55 -13.78 -1.19 2.50
CA GLY A 55 -14.46 -0.33 1.53
C GLY A 55 -14.32 -0.88 0.12
N LYS A 56 -14.63 -0.04 -0.86
CA LYS A 56 -14.47 -0.36 -2.27
C LYS A 56 -13.21 0.33 -2.81
N VAL A 57 -12.26 -0.45 -3.30
CA VAL A 57 -11.12 0.09 -4.05
C VAL A 57 -11.63 0.77 -5.31
N MET A 58 -11.32 2.05 -5.45
CA MET A 58 -11.64 2.87 -6.62
C MET A 58 -10.46 2.93 -7.57
N GLU A 59 -9.25 3.08 -7.03
CA GLU A 59 -8.02 3.23 -7.82
C GLU A 59 -6.86 2.45 -7.21
N GLU A 60 -5.93 2.04 -8.07
CA GLU A 60 -4.74 1.25 -7.71
C GLU A 60 -3.50 1.82 -8.42
N ILE A 61 -2.69 2.58 -7.69
CA ILE A 61 -1.53 3.30 -8.22
C ILE A 61 -0.26 2.54 -7.83
N VAL A 62 0.71 2.50 -8.74
CA VAL A 62 2.06 1.99 -8.47
C VAL A 62 2.99 3.18 -8.47
N SER A 63 3.74 3.36 -7.39
CA SER A 63 4.69 4.45 -7.22
C SER A 63 6.08 3.89 -7.02
N ASP A 64 7.04 4.43 -7.77
CA ASP A 64 8.46 4.18 -7.59
C ASP A 64 9.10 5.36 -6.84
N ASP A 65 10.02 5.09 -5.93
CA ASP A 65 10.91 6.12 -5.37
C ASP A 65 11.74 6.81 -6.48
N GLU A 66 12.22 8.02 -6.24
CA GLU A 66 13.03 8.83 -7.19
C GLU A 66 14.24 8.07 -7.75
N LYS A 67 14.70 7.01 -7.07
CA LYS A 67 15.81 6.15 -7.50
C LYS A 67 15.38 4.93 -8.31
N GLY A 68 14.08 4.72 -8.53
CA GLY A 68 13.50 3.57 -9.24
C GLY A 68 13.66 2.25 -8.48
N LYS A 69 13.79 2.30 -7.14
CA LYS A 69 14.17 1.14 -6.31
C LYS A 69 13.16 0.68 -5.28
N VAL A 70 12.26 1.56 -4.84
CA VAL A 70 11.22 1.20 -3.88
C VAL A 70 9.89 1.34 -4.56
N LEU A 71 9.20 0.21 -4.72
CA LEU A 71 7.86 0.14 -5.26
C LEU A 71 6.86 0.21 -4.11
N PHE A 72 5.87 1.09 -4.23
CA PHE A 72 4.75 1.21 -3.33
C PHE A 72 3.45 1.03 -4.12
N TYR A 73 2.48 0.36 -3.50
CA TYR A 73 1.12 0.26 -4.00
C TYR A 73 0.23 1.19 -3.20
N ILE A 74 -0.41 2.14 -3.87
CA ILE A 74 -1.37 3.05 -3.26
C ILE A 74 -2.77 2.62 -3.68
N PHE A 75 -3.65 2.39 -2.71
CA PHE A 75 -5.04 2.00 -2.93
C PHE A 75 -5.97 3.11 -2.45
N VAL A 76 -6.74 3.67 -3.38
CA VAL A 76 -7.78 4.65 -3.04
C VAL A 76 -9.05 3.87 -2.70
N ILE A 77 -9.45 3.88 -1.43
CA ILE A 77 -10.56 3.08 -0.90
C ILE A 77 -11.71 4.02 -0.54
N LYS A 78 -12.86 3.83 -1.19
CA LYS A 78 -14.10 4.52 -0.79
C LYS A 78 -14.70 3.81 0.41
N VAL A 79 -14.66 4.49 1.54
CA VAL A 79 -15.29 4.05 2.79
C VAL A 79 -16.78 4.35 2.77
N ASN A 80 -17.17 5.55 2.31
CA ASN A 80 -18.56 6.00 2.21
C ASN A 80 -18.77 6.97 1.06
N ALA A 81 -20.00 7.42 0.82
CA ALA A 81 -20.34 8.37 -0.25
C ALA A 81 -19.43 9.60 -0.31
N LYS A 82 -19.00 10.10 0.86
CA LYS A 82 -18.23 11.33 1.05
C LYS A 82 -16.77 11.13 1.46
N LYS A 83 -16.29 9.90 1.67
CA LYS A 83 -14.96 9.65 2.24
C LYS A 83 -14.16 8.67 1.40
N LEU A 84 -12.94 9.07 1.06
CA LEU A 84 -11.92 8.28 0.41
C LEU A 84 -10.73 8.12 1.36
N THR A 85 -10.03 7.00 1.24
CA THR A 85 -8.84 6.73 2.03
C THR A 85 -7.76 6.13 1.14
N ASP A 86 -6.61 6.79 1.08
CA ASP A 86 -5.45 6.31 0.38
C ASP A 86 -4.62 5.45 1.34
N VAL A 87 -4.37 4.21 0.95
CA VAL A 87 -3.54 3.28 1.72
C VAL A 87 -2.31 2.94 0.89
N MET A 88 -1.14 3.37 1.36
CA MET A 88 0.14 3.12 0.74
C MET A 88 0.80 1.91 1.40
N VAL A 89 1.11 0.90 0.59
CA VAL A 89 1.69 -0.39 1.02
C VAL A 89 3.04 -0.57 0.34
N ASP A 90 4.09 -0.85 1.11
CA ASP A 90 5.40 -1.20 0.60
C ASP A 90 5.32 -2.52 -0.19
N ALA A 91 5.71 -2.51 -1.46
CA ALA A 91 5.60 -3.67 -2.35
C ALA A 91 6.63 -4.77 -2.06
N ASN A 92 7.57 -4.55 -1.13
CA ASN A 92 8.56 -5.54 -0.72
C ASN A 92 8.21 -6.21 0.62
N SER A 93 7.76 -5.45 1.60
CA SER A 93 7.46 -5.94 2.95
C SER A 93 5.96 -6.13 3.20
N GLY A 94 5.10 -5.42 2.48
CA GLY A 94 3.66 -5.37 2.76
C GLY A 94 3.32 -4.45 3.92
N GLU A 95 4.27 -3.67 4.40
CA GLU A 95 4.04 -2.69 5.46
C GLU A 95 3.18 -1.53 4.93
N ILE A 96 2.21 -1.11 5.73
CA ILE A 96 1.42 0.08 5.41
C ILE A 96 2.22 1.30 5.84
N VAL A 97 2.73 2.05 4.88
CA VAL A 97 3.59 3.21 5.10
C VAL A 97 2.82 4.51 5.26
N SER A 98 1.62 4.61 4.68
CA SER A 98 0.73 5.76 4.88
C SER A 98 -0.74 5.36 4.77
N VAL A 99 -1.59 6.07 5.52
CA VAL A 99 -3.05 6.01 5.44
C VAL A 99 -3.59 7.43 5.55
N GLU A 100 -4.20 7.94 4.48
CA GLU A 100 -4.71 9.31 4.40
C GLU A 100 -6.18 9.32 4.06
N GLU A 101 -7.02 9.93 4.90
CA GLU A 101 -8.46 10.09 4.63
C GLU A 101 -8.77 11.50 4.15
N TYR A 102 -9.57 11.61 3.09
CA TYR A 102 -10.06 12.89 2.57
C TYR A 102 -11.52 12.78 2.09
N ASP A 103 -12.16 13.93 1.92
CA ASP A 103 -13.54 13.99 1.46
C ASP A 103 -13.63 13.79 -0.06
N ALA A 104 -14.56 12.95 -0.52
CA ALA A 104 -14.75 12.65 -1.95
C ALA A 104 -15.26 13.86 -2.76
N ASP A 105 -15.80 14.88 -2.07
CA ASP A 105 -16.27 16.14 -2.65
C ASP A 105 -15.15 17.20 -2.77
N THR A 106 -13.91 16.90 -2.37
CA THR A 106 -12.79 17.74 -2.78
C THR A 106 -12.53 17.47 -4.25
N ASP A 107 -13.24 18.22 -5.09
CA ASP A 107 -12.94 18.41 -6.50
C ASP A 107 -11.45 18.77 -6.58
N THR A 108 -10.60 17.80 -6.96
CA THR A 108 -9.21 18.04 -7.26
C THR A 108 -9.15 18.77 -8.60
N GLU A 109 -9.60 20.02 -8.61
CA GLU A 109 -9.15 21.01 -9.57
C GLU A 109 -7.69 21.29 -9.26
N GLN A 110 -6.79 20.58 -9.95
CA GLN A 110 -5.44 21.05 -10.22
C GLN A 110 -5.34 21.46 -11.68
#